data_AF-A0A1L9WKR6-F1
#
_entry.id   AF-A0A1L9WKR6-F1
#
_cell.length_a   1.000
_cell.length_b   1.000
_cell.length_c   1.000
_cell.angle_alpha   90.00
_cell.angle_beta   90.00
_cell.angle_gamma   90.00
#
_symmetry.space_group_name_H-M   'P 1'
#
loop_
_entity.id
_entity.type
_entity.pdbx_description
1 polymer ?
#
loop_
_entity_poly.entity_id
_entity_poly.type
_entity_poly.pdbx_seq_one_letter_code
_entity_poly.pdbx_strand_id
1 'polypeptide(L)'
;MPSPRGSSAEFGNRPASPAEQQASKEKKLVILRQSVADIQTQIADLEAQIAEDKAHLKNDPKATVQQHIRLLHEYNEIKDAGQGLLGLIADARGVRHIDVQREYGVDDRD
;
A
#
# COMPACT_ATOMS: atom_id res chain seq x y z
N MET A 1 -34.45 -55.03 -49.37
CA MET A 1 -33.09 -54.75 -48.85
C MET A 1 -32.46 -53.68 -49.73
N PRO A 2 -31.81 -52.63 -49.21
CA PRO A 2 -31.97 -51.88 -47.96
C PRO A 2 -32.20 -50.36 -48.19
N SER A 3 -32.67 -49.63 -47.17
CA SER A 3 -32.56 -48.15 -47.07
C SER A 3 -31.09 -47.72 -47.00
N PRO A 4 -30.71 -46.44 -47.20
CA PRO A 4 -30.66 -45.57 -46.01
C PRO A 4 -30.71 -44.03 -46.21
N ARG A 5 -31.17 -43.39 -45.12
CA ARG A 5 -30.64 -42.15 -44.50
C ARG A 5 -30.86 -40.80 -45.20
N GLY A 6 -31.61 -39.97 -44.49
CA GLY A 6 -31.40 -38.53 -44.49
C GLY A 6 -32.15 -37.89 -43.33
N SER A 7 -31.44 -37.54 -42.27
CA SER A 7 -31.52 -36.23 -41.59
C SER A 7 -31.12 -36.36 -40.13
N SER A 8 -29.82 -36.47 -39.90
CA SER A 8 -29.24 -36.05 -38.63
C SER A 8 -28.90 -34.57 -38.78
N ALA A 9 -29.65 -33.72 -38.09
CA ALA A 9 -29.42 -32.28 -38.05
C ALA A 9 -28.11 -31.98 -37.32
N GLU A 10 -27.05 -31.65 -38.06
CA GLU A 10 -25.88 -30.98 -37.53
C GLU A 10 -26.24 -29.51 -37.27
N PHE A 11 -26.61 -29.19 -36.03
CA PHE A 11 -26.55 -27.81 -35.52
C PHE A 11 -25.08 -27.44 -35.27
N GLY A 12 -24.35 -27.28 -36.37
CA GLY A 12 -23.01 -26.71 -36.39
C GLY A 12 -23.08 -25.21 -36.10
N ASN A 13 -22.39 -24.83 -35.03
CA ASN A 13 -22.06 -23.47 -34.58
C ASN A 13 -21.92 -22.46 -35.75
N ARG A 14 -22.97 -21.66 -36.02
CA ARG A 14 -22.91 -20.60 -37.04
C ARG A 14 -22.02 -19.47 -36.52
N PRO A 15 -20.98 -19.04 -37.26
CA PRO A 15 -20.22 -17.85 -36.89
C PRO A 15 -21.14 -16.63 -36.88
N ALA A 16 -21.09 -15.85 -35.79
CA ALA A 16 -21.89 -14.65 -35.60
C ALA A 16 -21.75 -13.69 -36.80
N SER A 17 -22.87 -13.14 -37.25
CA SER A 17 -22.91 -12.30 -38.45
C SER A 17 -22.10 -11.01 -38.26
N PRO A 18 -21.58 -10.39 -39.33
CA PRO A 18 -20.83 -9.13 -39.24
C PRO A 18 -21.60 -8.03 -38.48
N ALA A 19 -22.93 -7.98 -38.62
CA ALA A 19 -23.80 -7.06 -37.90
C ALA A 19 -23.87 -7.35 -36.39
N GLU A 20 -23.90 -8.62 -35.97
CA GLU A 20 -23.87 -9.00 -34.55
C GLU A 20 -22.52 -8.68 -33.90
N GLN A 21 -21.42 -8.84 -34.64
CA GLN A 21 -20.09 -8.47 -34.19
C GLN A 21 -19.94 -6.94 -34.06
N GLN A 22 -20.51 -6.17 -34.99
CA GLN A 22 -20.54 -4.71 -34.95
C GLN A 22 -21.31 -4.20 -33.71
N ALA A 23 -22.52 -4.72 -33.49
CA ALA A 23 -23.34 -4.36 -32.34
C ALA A 23 -22.70 -4.75 -31.00
N SER A 24 -21.98 -5.88 -30.95
CA SER A 24 -21.21 -6.29 -29.75
C SER A 24 -20.05 -5.34 -29.47
N LYS A 25 -19.32 -4.90 -30.51
CA LYS A 25 -18.24 -3.92 -30.40
C LYS A 25 -18.76 -2.55 -29.94
N GLU A 26 -19.88 -2.09 -30.47
CA GLU A 26 -20.52 -0.83 -30.05
C GLU A 26 -20.95 -0.88 -28.59
N LYS A 27 -21.60 -1.97 -28.15
CA LYS A 27 -21.94 -2.17 -26.73
C LYS A 27 -20.70 -2.14 -25.84
N LYS A 28 -19.62 -2.82 -26.24
CA LYS A 28 -18.34 -2.80 -25.51
C LYS A 28 -17.74 -1.39 -25.47
N LEU A 29 -17.80 -0.63 -26.57
CA LEU A 29 -17.32 0.75 -26.63
C LEU A 29 -18.08 1.66 -25.68
N VAL A 30 -19.41 1.51 -25.58
CA VAL A 30 -20.22 2.28 -24.64
C VAL A 30 -19.82 1.96 -23.20
N ILE A 31 -19.70 0.67 -22.86
CA ILE A 31 -19.28 0.23 -21.51
C ILE A 31 -17.88 0.77 -21.18
N LEU A 32 -16.95 0.71 -22.12
CA LEU A 32 -15.58 1.18 -21.91
C LEU A 32 -15.53 2.70 -21.70
N ARG A 33 -16.32 3.46 -22.47
CA ARG A 33 -16.44 4.91 -22.29
C ARG A 33 -17.05 5.27 -20.94
N GLN A 34 -18.06 4.52 -20.49
CA GLN A 34 -18.67 4.69 -19.17
C GLN A 34 -17.61 4.49 -18.08
N SER A 35 -16.86 3.38 -18.16
CA SER A 35 -15.79 3.09 -17.21
C SER A 35 -14.68 4.14 -17.21
N VAL A 36 -14.32 4.69 -18.37
CA VAL A 36 -13.34 5.79 -18.45
C VAL A 36 -13.87 7.05 -17.74
N ALA A 37 -15.13 7.40 -17.94
CA ALA A 37 -15.75 8.54 -17.27
C ALA A 37 -15.82 8.34 -15.74
N ASP A 38 -16.19 7.14 -15.30
CA ASP A 38 -16.25 6.80 -13.87
C ASP A 38 -14.86 6.90 -13.23
N ILE A 39 -13.83 6.33 -13.88
CA ILE A 39 -12.44 6.38 -13.39
C ILE A 39 -11.93 7.83 -13.36
N GLN A 40 -12.23 8.64 -14.39
CA GLN A 40 -11.84 10.04 -14.42
C GLN A 40 -12.45 10.84 -13.27
N THR A 41 -13.71 10.56 -12.93
CA THR A 41 -14.40 11.19 -11.80
C THR A 41 -13.72 10.80 -10.47
N GLN A 42 -13.42 9.51 -10.30
CA GLN A 42 -12.71 9.02 -9.11
C GLN A 42 -11.31 9.63 -8.96
N ILE A 43 -10.58 9.83 -10.07
CA ILE A 43 -9.28 10.50 -10.04
C ILE A 43 -9.43 11.94 -9.55
N ALA A 44 -10.41 12.68 -10.07
CA ALA A 44 -10.64 14.06 -9.66
C ALA A 44 -10.99 14.17 -8.17
N ASP A 45 -11.84 13.27 -7.66
CA ASP A 45 -12.22 13.23 -6.24
C ASP A 45 -11.02 12.90 -5.34
N LEU A 46 -10.20 11.92 -5.72
CA LEU A 46 -8.99 11.55 -4.97
C LEU A 46 -7.93 12.65 -5.01
N GLU A 47 -7.76 13.33 -6.15
CA GLU A 47 -6.85 14.47 -6.25
C GLU A 47 -7.29 15.63 -5.35
N ALA A 48 -8.59 15.89 -5.26
CA ALA A 48 -9.15 16.89 -4.34
C ALA A 48 -8.89 16.53 -2.86
N GLN A 49 -9.13 15.27 -2.48
CA GLN A 49 -8.84 14.78 -1.12
C GLN A 49 -7.34 14.90 -0.79
N ILE A 50 -6.46 14.51 -1.72
CA ILE A 50 -5.01 14.65 -1.53
C ILE A 50 -4.60 16.12 -1.37
N ALA A 51 -5.24 17.03 -2.11
CA ALA A 51 -4.95 18.46 -2.00
C ALA A 51 -5.41 19.03 -0.64
N GLU A 52 -6.60 18.65 -0.18
CA GLU A 52 -7.14 19.01 1.14
C GLU A 52 -6.23 18.49 2.26
N ASP A 53 -5.92 17.19 2.25
CA ASP A 53 -5.03 16.57 3.23
C ASP A 53 -3.66 17.26 3.25
N LYS A 54 -3.06 17.52 2.08
CA LYS A 54 -1.78 18.25 1.99
C LYS A 54 -1.86 19.67 2.53
N ALA A 55 -2.99 20.36 2.42
CA ALA A 55 -3.16 21.70 2.98
C ALA A 55 -3.13 21.70 4.52
N HIS A 56 -3.52 20.58 5.15
CA HIS A 56 -3.40 20.39 6.60
C HIS A 56 -1.97 20.10 7.07
N LEU A 57 -1.05 19.75 6.15
CA LEU A 57 0.33 19.44 6.48
C LEU A 57 1.24 20.67 6.33
N LYS A 58 2.00 20.97 7.39
CA LYS A 58 2.97 22.10 7.40
C LYS A 58 4.20 21.86 6.52
N ASN A 59 4.60 20.60 6.36
CA ASN A 59 5.81 20.17 5.66
C ASN A 59 5.47 19.02 4.72
N ASP A 60 6.37 18.70 3.78
CA ASP A 60 6.21 17.51 2.94
C ASP A 60 6.03 16.25 3.83
N PRO A 61 4.89 15.54 3.73
CA PRO A 61 4.62 14.36 4.55
C PRO A 61 5.73 13.32 4.47
N LYS A 62 6.26 13.09 3.26
CA LYS A 62 7.27 12.05 3.05
C LYS A 62 8.58 12.42 3.72
N ALA A 63 9.05 13.66 3.54
CA ALA A 63 10.24 14.16 4.21
C ALA A 63 10.10 14.14 5.74
N THR A 64 8.92 14.52 6.25
CA THR A 64 8.63 14.53 7.70
C THR A 64 8.72 13.14 8.30
N VAL A 65 8.02 12.16 7.71
CA VAL A 65 8.08 10.76 8.18
C VAL A 65 9.50 10.22 8.11
N GLN A 66 10.22 10.48 7.01
CA GLN A 66 11.59 10.01 6.87
C GLN A 66 12.53 10.61 7.91
N GLN A 67 12.36 11.90 8.23
CA GLN A 67 13.13 12.57 9.27
C GLN A 67 12.83 11.98 10.65
N HIS A 68 11.56 11.76 10.99
CA HIS A 68 11.18 11.13 12.25
C HIS A 68 11.72 9.70 12.39
N ILE A 69 11.69 8.91 11.31
CA ILE A 69 12.29 7.57 11.29
C ILE A 69 13.78 7.66 11.61
N ARG A 70 14.52 8.57 10.97
CA ARG A 70 15.96 8.74 11.24
C ARG A 70 16.23 9.11 12.69
N LEU A 71 15.50 10.11 13.21
CA LEU A 71 15.66 10.56 14.60
C LEU A 71 15.38 9.43 15.61
N LEU A 72 14.38 8.58 15.35
CA LEU A 72 14.11 7.43 16.20
C LEU A 72 15.22 6.37 16.15
N HIS A 73 15.80 6.13 14.97
CA HIS A 73 16.93 5.21 14.85
C HIS A 73 18.16 5.75 15.56
N GLU A 74 18.51 7.02 15.33
CA GLU A 74 19.63 7.69 15.99
C GLU A 74 19.45 7.72 17.52
N TYR A 75 18.23 7.98 18.00
CA TYR A 75 17.91 7.93 19.42
C TYR A 75 18.13 6.53 20.00
N ASN A 76 17.57 5.50 19.36
CA ASN A 76 17.70 4.12 19.82
C ASN A 76 19.17 3.66 19.81
N GLU A 77 19.94 3.99 18.78
CA GLU A 77 21.36 3.64 18.70
C GLU A 77 22.16 4.27 19.84
N ILE A 78 21.93 5.56 20.15
CA ILE A 78 22.60 6.24 21.25
C ILE A 78 22.14 5.68 22.60
N LYS A 79 20.84 5.41 22.76
CA LYS A 79 20.27 4.81 23.98
C LYS A 79 20.88 3.44 24.25
N ASP A 80 20.96 2.58 23.24
CA ASP A 80 21.51 1.22 23.36
C ASP A 80 23.01 1.26 23.68
N ALA A 81 23.78 2.14 23.02
CA ALA A 81 25.19 2.35 23.35
C ALA A 81 25.38 2.85 24.79
N GLY A 82 24.55 3.81 25.23
CA GLY A 82 24.58 4.33 26.60
C GLY A 82 24.24 3.27 27.64
N GLN A 83 23.19 2.49 27.42
CA GLN A 83 22.80 1.38 28.30
C GLN A 83 23.86 0.27 28.34
N GLY A 84 24.51 -0.03 27.21
CA GLY A 84 25.65 -0.94 27.16
C GLY A 84 26.83 -0.47 28.02
N LEU A 85 27.19 0.81 27.92
CA LEU A 85 28.25 1.42 28.74
C LEU A 85 27.88 1.44 30.23
N LEU A 86 26.63 1.77 30.56
CA LEU A 86 26.12 1.75 31.94
C LEU A 86 26.17 0.33 32.53
N GLY A 87 25.86 -0.70 31.74
CA GLY A 87 26.02 -2.10 32.12
C GLY A 87 27.46 -2.45 32.47
N LEU A 88 28.42 -2.08 31.62
CA LEU A 88 29.85 -2.30 31.88
C LEU A 88 30.35 -1.58 33.14
N ILE A 89 29.85 -0.36 33.40
CA ILE A 89 30.17 0.40 34.62
C ILE A 89 29.59 -0.30 35.85
N ALA A 90 28.36 -0.78 35.78
CA ALA A 90 27.70 -1.50 36.85
C ALA A 90 28.46 -2.79 37.19
N ASP A 91 28.85 -3.56 36.17
CA ASP A 91 29.63 -4.79 36.32
C ASP A 91 31.01 -4.52 36.95
N ALA A 92 31.72 -3.48 36.48
CA ALA A 92 33.02 -3.11 37.01
C ALA A 92 32.96 -2.62 38.47
N ARG A 93 31.85 -1.97 38.87
CA ARG A 93 31.62 -1.49 40.24
C ARG A 93 30.97 -2.54 41.15
N GLY A 94 30.47 -3.65 40.60
CA GLY A 94 29.72 -4.67 41.34
C GLY A 94 28.39 -4.17 41.90
N VAL A 95 27.80 -3.13 41.29
CA VAL A 95 26.52 -2.54 41.71
C VAL A 95 25.44 -2.88 40.68
N ARG A 96 24.16 -2.67 41.04
CA ARG A 96 23.08 -2.94 40.10
C ARG A 96 23.00 -1.83 39.05
N HIS A 97 22.62 -2.21 37.83
CA HIS A 97 22.46 -1.28 36.72
C HIS A 97 21.53 -0.10 37.04
N ILE A 98 20.44 -0.34 37.77
CA ILE A 98 19.47 0.69 38.19
C ILE A 98 20.10 1.75 39.12
N ASP A 99 21.10 1.36 39.93
CA ASP A 99 21.76 2.29 40.85
C ASP A 99 22.69 3.24 40.07
N VAL A 100 23.35 2.73 39.02
CA VAL A 100 24.18 3.52 38.10
C VAL A 100 23.31 4.44 37.24
N GLN A 101 22.21 3.93 36.67
CA GLN A 101 21.23 4.73 35.94
C GLN A 101 20.74 5.94 36.77
N ARG A 102 20.40 5.72 38.05
CA ARG A 102 20.00 6.79 38.98
C ARG A 102 21.12 7.77 39.28
N GLU A 103 22.36 7.30 39.45
CA GLU A 103 23.54 8.15 39.69
C GLU A 103 23.82 9.08 38.50
N TYR A 104 23.69 8.57 37.28
CA TYR A 104 23.92 9.32 36.04
C TYR A 104 22.66 10.05 35.52
N GLY A 105 21.53 9.95 36.24
CA GLY A 105 20.30 10.67 35.92
C GLY A 105 19.58 10.18 34.66
N VAL A 106 19.82 8.93 34.24
CA VAL A 106 19.19 8.32 33.06
C VAL A 106 18.09 7.39 33.59
N ASP A 107 16.83 7.83 33.57
CA ASP A 107 15.68 7.00 33.96
C ASP A 107 15.11 6.31 32.71
N ASP A 108 14.52 5.12 32.86
CA ASP A 108 13.90 4.37 31.76
C ASP A 108 12.62 5.02 31.22
N ARG A 109 12.22 6.17 31.82
CA ARG A 109 11.01 6.92 31.49
C ARG A 109 11.14 7.87 30.30
N ASP A 110 12.30 7.92 29.65
CA ASP A 110 12.55 8.64 28.40
C ASP A 110 12.67 7.71 27.18
#